data_AF-A0A1I7F8H3-F1
#
_entry.id   AF-A0A1I7F8H3-F1
#
_cell.length_a   1.000
_cell.length_b   1.000
_cell.length_c   1.000
_cell.angle_alpha   90.00
_cell.angle_beta   90.00
_cell.angle_gamma   90.00
#
_symmetry.space_group_name_H-M   'P 1'
#
loop_
_entity.id
_entity.type
_entity.pdbx_description
1 polymer ?
#
loop_
_entity_poly.entity_id
_entity_poly.type
_entity_poly.pdbx_seq_one_letter_code
_entity_poly.pdbx_strand_id
1 'polypeptide(L)' 'MTIGEFAKIIKVYNIPDDVTMLSDSGWECWATDMEGIYYNERSKKLVFTQTGNEYERYFDDPEWRLIHSEEV' A
#
# COMPACT_ATOMS: atom_id res chain seq x y z
N MET A 1 -11.02 0.58 1.06
CA MET A 1 -10.59 -0.81 1.38
C MET A 1 -11.26 -1.37 2.63
N THR A 2 -11.70 -2.64 2.58
CA THR A 2 -12.21 -3.41 3.72
C THR A 2 -11.15 -4.32 4.33
N ILE A 3 -11.36 -4.76 5.58
CA ILE A 3 -10.48 -5.75 6.25
C ILE A 3 -10.39 -7.06 5.45
N GLY A 4 -11.48 -7.48 4.81
CA GLY A 4 -11.51 -8.71 4.01
C GLY A 4 -10.66 -8.63 2.75
N GLU A 5 -10.64 -7.47 2.08
CA GLU A 5 -9.77 -7.22 0.93
C GLU A 5 -8.31 -7.19 1.37
N PHE A 6 -8.01 -6.45 2.45
CA PHE A 6 -6.66 -6.40 2.99
C PHE A 6 -6.12 -7.80 3.34
N ALA A 7 -6.91 -8.62 4.04
CA ALA A 7 -6.51 -9.99 4.39
C ALA A 7 -6.24 -10.86 3.16
N LYS A 8 -7.01 -10.68 2.07
CA LYS A 8 -6.75 -11.37 0.80
C LYS A 8 -5.43 -10.92 0.18
N ILE A 9 -5.15 -9.62 0.15
CA ILE A 9 -3.90 -9.05 -0.39
C ILE A 9 -2.69 -9.61 0.38
N ILE A 10 -2.71 -9.53 1.72
CA ILE A 10 -1.64 -10.07 2.58
C ILE A 10 -1.36 -11.54 2.26
N LYS A 11 -2.42 -12.35 2.09
CA LYS A 11 -2.29 -13.77 1.77
C LYS A 11 -1.75 -14.01 0.36
N VAL A 12 -2.25 -13.31 -0.66
CA VAL A 12 -1.85 -13.50 -2.07
C VAL A 12 -0.38 -13.13 -2.27
N TYR A 13 0.07 -12.07 -1.62
CA TYR A 13 1.44 -11.58 -1.76
C TYR A 13 2.42 -12.14 -0.72
N ASN A 14 1.97 -13.07 0.13
CA ASN A 14 2.74 -13.70 1.22
C ASN A 14 3.45 -12.66 2.10
N ILE A 15 2.72 -11.61 2.49
CA ILE A 15 3.29 -10.53 3.30
C ILE A 15 3.56 -11.07 4.72
N PRO A 16 4.79 -10.93 5.26
CA PRO A 16 5.12 -11.39 6.60
C PRO A 16 4.35 -10.64 7.69
N ASP A 17 4.09 -11.31 8.81
CA ASP A 17 3.38 -10.71 9.96
C ASP A 17 4.22 -9.68 10.73
N ASP A 18 5.52 -9.53 10.42
CA ASP A 18 6.43 -8.58 11.06
C ASP A 18 6.65 -7.28 10.28
N VAL A 19 5.82 -7.02 9.27
CA VAL A 19 5.87 -5.77 8.50
C VAL A 19 5.29 -4.59 9.28
N THR A 20 5.91 -3.42 9.10
CA THR A 20 5.39 -2.15 9.62
C THR A 20 4.37 -1.58 8.64
N MET A 21 3.21 -1.17 9.15
CA MET A 21 2.17 -0.51 8.37
C MET A 21 2.25 1.01 8.53
N LEU A 22 2.26 1.74 7.42
CA LEU A 22 2.35 3.20 7.35
C LEU A 22 1.22 3.74 6.46
N SER A 23 0.72 4.92 6.79
CA SER A 23 -0.23 5.65 5.94
C SER A 23 0.48 6.84 5.31
N ASP A 24 0.35 6.98 4.00
CA ASP A 24 0.72 8.14 3.21
C ASP A 24 -0.52 8.62 2.44
N SER A 25 -1.49 9.12 3.21
CA SER A 25 -2.79 9.59 2.71
C SER A 25 -2.71 10.99 2.09
N GLY A 26 -1.51 11.52 1.82
CA GLY A 26 -1.35 12.87 1.30
C GLY A 26 -1.77 13.98 2.28
N TRP A 27 -2.13 15.15 1.74
CA TRP A 27 -2.55 16.32 2.51
C TRP A 27 -4.05 16.29 2.77
N GLU A 28 -4.49 15.42 3.66
CA GLU A 28 -5.90 15.33 3.98
C GLU A 28 -6.20 15.72 5.41
N CYS A 29 -7.17 16.61 5.55
CA CYS A 29 -7.70 17.05 6.83
C CYS A 29 -8.79 16.11 7.36
N TRP A 30 -9.08 15.01 6.65
CA TRP A 30 -10.22 14.12 6.89
C TRP A 30 -9.86 12.66 6.65
N ALA A 31 -10.76 11.75 7.04
CA ALA A 31 -10.64 10.34 6.69
C ALA A 31 -10.73 10.18 5.17
N THR A 32 -9.84 9.37 4.61
CA THR A 32 -9.84 8.99 3.20
C THR A 32 -9.89 7.49 3.05
N ASP A 33 -10.35 7.07 1.88
CA ASP A 33 -10.10 5.74 1.41
C ASP A 33 -8.63 5.57 1.03
N MET A 34 -8.09 4.40 1.37
CA MET A 34 -6.73 3.97 1.03
C MET A 34 -6.85 2.91 -0.07
N GLU A 35 -6.70 3.31 -1.32
CA GLU A 35 -6.87 2.44 -2.49
C GLU A 35 -5.54 1.87 -2.98
N GLY A 36 -4.41 2.45 -2.57
CA GLY A 36 -3.08 1.96 -2.93
C GLY A 36 -2.37 1.23 -1.78
N ILE A 37 -1.64 0.16 -2.10
CA ILE A 37 -0.68 -0.47 -1.18
C ILE A 37 0.64 -0.75 -1.89
N TYR A 38 1.72 -0.20 -1.33
CA TYR A 38 3.10 -0.53 -1.70
C TYR A 38 3.75 -1.39 -0.63
N TYR A 39 4.50 -2.39 -1.08
CA TYR A 39 5.29 -3.24 -0.22
C TYR A 39 6.78 -3.12 -0.56
N ASN A 40 7.60 -2.94 0.48
CA ASN A 40 9.05 -2.99 0.39
C ASN A 40 9.55 -4.14 1.26
N GLU A 41 10.00 -5.21 0.62
CA GLU A 41 10.47 -6.43 1.28
C GLU A 41 11.73 -6.22 2.11
N ARG A 42 12.64 -5.37 1.61
CA ARG A 42 13.92 -5.09 2.25
C ARG A 42 13.78 -4.37 3.59
N SER A 43 12.90 -3.37 3.62
CA SER A 43 12.63 -2.56 4.82
C SER A 43 11.46 -3.08 5.64
N LYS A 44 10.77 -4.14 5.18
CA LYS A 44 9.59 -4.75 5.79
C LYS A 44 8.48 -3.72 6.06
N LYS A 45 8.12 -2.95 5.03
CA LYS A 45 7.12 -1.89 5.13
C LYS A 45 5.98 -2.11 4.15
N LEU A 46 4.77 -1.89 4.64
CA LEU A 46 3.59 -1.61 3.84
C LEU A 46 3.27 -0.13 3.98
N VAL A 47 3.12 0.55 2.84
CA VAL A 47 2.61 1.92 2.79
C VAL A 47 1.25 1.88 2.10
N PHE A 48 0.24 2.30 2.83
CA PHE A 48 -1.07 2.58 2.28
C PHE A 48 -1.02 3.98 1.66
N THR A 49 -1.55 4.12 0.46
CA THR A 49 -1.64 5.39 -0.26
C THR A 49 -3.07 5.62 -0.75
N GLN A 50 -3.36 6.83 -1.23
CA GLN A 50 -4.71 7.18 -1.64
C GLN A 50 -5.14 6.40 -2.89
N THR A 51 -4.25 6.19 -3.86
CA THR A 51 -4.64 5.69 -5.19
C THR A 51 -3.78 4.52 -5.68
N GLY A 52 -2.46 4.55 -5.43
CA GLY A 52 -1.53 3.53 -5.95
C GLY A 52 -1.12 3.74 -7.42
N ASN A 53 -0.85 4.98 -7.84
CA ASN A 53 -0.56 5.33 -9.24
C ASN A 53 0.76 6.12 -9.42
N GLU A 54 1.06 6.55 -10.65
CA GLU A 54 2.34 7.17 -11.01
C GLU A 54 2.63 8.51 -10.32
N TYR A 55 1.63 9.12 -9.69
CA TYR A 55 1.81 10.36 -8.92
C TYR A 55 2.40 10.12 -7.53
N GLU A 56 2.46 8.86 -7.09
CA GLU A 56 2.94 8.49 -5.78
C GLU A 56 4.44 8.17 -5.82
N ARG A 57 5.15 8.65 -4.80
CA ARG A 57 6.62 8.57 -4.72
C ARG A 57 7.21 7.15 -4.74
N TYR A 58 6.38 6.12 -4.61
CA TYR A 58 6.77 4.72 -4.56
C TYR A 58 6.63 4.01 -5.93
N PHE A 59 5.94 4.62 -6.90
CA PHE A 59 5.57 3.95 -8.15
C PHE A 59 6.78 3.57 -9.02
N ASP A 60 7.71 4.50 -9.21
CA ASP A 60 8.93 4.28 -10.01
C ASP A 60 10.15 3.86 -9.16
N ASP A 61 9.96 3.60 -7.86
CA ASP A 61 11.05 3.16 -6.99
C ASP A 61 11.17 1.62 -7.03
N PRO A 62 12.28 1.07 -7.53
CA PRO A 62 12.45 -0.38 -7.71
C PRO A 62 12.47 -1.16 -6.38
N GLU A 63 12.64 -0.51 -5.23
CA GLU A 63 12.53 -1.18 -3.92
C GLU A 63 11.07 -1.37 -3.47
N TRP A 64 10.11 -0.72 -4.14
CA TRP A 64 8.70 -0.78 -3.81
C TRP A 64 7.93 -1.53 -4.90
N ARG A 65 7.03 -2.40 -4.45
CA ARG A 65 6.10 -3.11 -5.31
C ARG A 65 4.69 -2.65 -5.01
N LEU A 66 4.00 -2.12 -6.01
CA LEU A 66 2.56 -1.94 -5.95
C LEU A 66 1.89 -3.31 -5.89
N ILE A 67 1.16 -3.58 -4.79
CA ILE A 67 0.44 -4.85 -4.59
C ILE A 67 -1.07 -4.67 -4.58
N HIS A 68 -1.55 -3.43 -4.62
CA HIS A 68 -2.95 -3.09 -4.78
C HIS A 68 -3.10 -1.63 -5.23
N SER A 69 -4.04 -1.38 -6.14
CA SER A 69 -4.52 -0.08 -6.62
C SER A 69 -5.95 -0.26 -7.12
N GLU A 70 -6.82 0.75 -7.02
CA GLU A 70 -8.15 0.69 -7.65
C GLU A 70 -8.14 1.08 -9.14
N GLU A 71 -7.10 1.75 -9.62
CA GLU A 71 -7.00 2.23 -11.02
C GLU A 71 -6.34 1.25 -12.01
N VAL A 72 -6.11 -0.02 -11.64
CA VAL A 72 -5.46 -1.03 -12.53
C VAL A 72 -6.27 -2.32 -12.67
#